data_AF-A0AAV0XHK2-F1
#
_entry.id   AF-A0AAV0XHK2-F1
#
_cell.length_a   1.000
_cell.length_b   1.000
_cell.length_c   1.000
_cell.angle_alpha   90.00
_cell.angle_beta   90.00
_cell.angle_gamma   90.00
#
_symmetry.space_group_name_H-M   'P 1'
#
loop_
_entity.id
_entity.type
_entity.pdbx_description
1 polymer ?
#
loop_
_entity_poly.entity_id
_entity_poly.type
_entity_poly.pdbx_seq_one_letter_code
_entity_poly.pdbx_strand_id
1 'polypeptide(L)'
;MLNPLFSIAEEIKIVADIKKRKLFILGTVHLAAELLDPKTQGCKLNSNERIDALEFIYELGISMGVNIMEDLSNYQSKTDKFAKKFIWENSLLSEPLKWWQFLNHISPLSKVAVRILSAPCTSAATERTFSTFSWIHNKKRNKLTTERA
;
A
#
# COMPACT_ATOMS: atom_id res chain seq x y z
N MET A 1 -39.27 9.47 16.97
CA MET A 1 -37.99 10.17 17.18
C MET A 1 -36.89 9.12 17.15
N LEU A 2 -35.95 9.19 16.20
CA LEU A 2 -34.76 8.34 16.27
C LEU A 2 -33.90 8.85 17.42
N ASN A 3 -33.70 8.03 18.44
CA ASN A 3 -32.65 8.28 19.42
C ASN A 3 -31.31 7.97 18.72
N PRO A 4 -30.40 8.95 18.58
CA PRO A 4 -29.10 8.68 18.00
C PRO A 4 -28.33 7.71 18.91
N LEU A 5 -27.67 6.72 18.30
CA LEU A 5 -26.86 5.70 18.98
C LEU A 5 -25.68 6.29 19.78
N PHE A 6 -25.29 7.52 19.46
CA PHE A 6 -24.20 8.26 20.09
C PHE A 6 -24.66 9.67 20.44
N SER A 7 -24.08 10.23 21.51
CA SER A 7 -24.15 11.66 21.75
C SER A 7 -23.29 12.43 20.75
N ILE A 8 -23.64 13.69 20.49
CA ILE A 8 -22.88 14.58 19.58
C ILE A 8 -21.39 14.67 19.99
N ALA A 9 -21.11 14.70 21.29
CA ALA A 9 -19.74 14.72 21.81
C ALA A 9 -18.96 13.43 21.49
N GLU A 10 -19.61 12.27 21.58
CA GLU A 10 -19.03 10.98 21.21
C GLU A 10 -18.77 10.91 19.70
N GLU A 11 -19.69 11.38 18.87
CA GLU A 11 -19.49 11.42 17.41
C GLU A 11 -18.27 12.25 17.02
N ILE A 12 -18.12 13.44 17.59
CA ILE A 12 -16.95 14.32 17.33
C ILE A 12 -15.66 13.60 17.74
N LYS A 13 -15.66 12.94 18.90
CA LYS A 13 -14.50 12.20 19.40
C LYS A 13 -14.14 11.02 18.51
N ILE A 14 -15.13 10.23 18.09
CA ILE A 14 -14.96 9.08 17.20
C ILE A 14 -14.35 9.53 15.87
N VAL A 15 -14.89 10.60 15.28
CA VAL A 15 -14.36 11.15 14.02
C VAL A 15 -12.92 11.64 14.19
N ALA A 16 -12.59 12.30 15.31
CA ALA A 16 -11.23 12.74 15.61
C ALA A 16 -10.25 11.55 15.73
N ASP A 17 -10.63 10.50 16.47
CA ASP A 17 -9.83 9.29 16.63
C ASP A 17 -9.62 8.55 15.31
N ILE A 18 -10.66 8.47 14.46
CA ILE A 18 -10.56 7.90 13.11
C ILE A 18 -9.58 8.70 12.26
N LYS A 19 -9.65 10.03 12.26
CA LYS A 19 -8.71 10.89 11.52
C LYS A 19 -7.27 10.69 11.99
N LYS A 20 -7.05 10.61 13.30
CA LYS A 20 -5.73 10.36 13.87
C LYS A 20 -5.17 8.99 13.46
N ARG A 21 -6.00 7.95 13.51
CA ARG A 21 -5.61 6.60 13.06
C ARG A 21 -5.34 6.56 11.56
N LYS A 22 -6.16 7.25 10.75
CA LYS A 22 -5.94 7.37 9.31
C LYS A 22 -4.56 7.95 9.01
N LEU A 23 -4.14 9.01 9.71
CA LEU A 23 -2.81 9.62 9.54
C LEU A 23 -1.67 8.66 9.94
N PHE A 24 -1.88 7.83 10.95
CA PHE A 24 -0.88 6.86 11.41
C PHE A 24 -0.73 5.67 10.46
N ILE A 25 -1.83 5.21 9.86
CA ILE A 25 -1.86 4.02 9.02
C ILE A 25 -1.50 4.35 7.57
N LEU A 26 -1.97 5.49 7.05
CA LEU A 26 -1.66 5.91 5.69
C LEU A 26 -0.26 6.51 5.63
N GLY A 27 0.49 6.08 4.62
CA GLY A 27 1.84 6.53 4.36
C GLY A 27 2.03 6.68 2.86
N THR A 28 3.19 7.15 2.43
CA THR A 28 3.50 7.42 1.01
C THR A 28 3.28 6.21 0.11
N VAL A 29 3.57 4.99 0.61
CA VAL A 29 3.27 3.74 -0.10
C VAL A 29 1.79 3.55 -0.42
N HIS A 30 0.89 3.99 0.46
CA HIS A 30 -0.55 3.91 0.24
C HIS A 30 -1.01 4.95 -0.80
N LEU A 31 -0.41 6.14 -0.79
CA LEU A 31 -0.67 7.17 -1.80
C LEU A 31 -0.18 6.71 -3.18
N ALA A 32 1.02 6.10 -3.24
CA ALA A 32 1.57 5.50 -4.43
C ALA A 32 0.70 4.35 -4.96
N ALA A 33 0.19 3.49 -4.08
CA ALA A 33 -0.75 2.44 -4.46
C ALA A 33 -2.04 3.00 -5.07
N GLU A 34 -2.62 4.04 -4.48
CA GLU A 34 -3.82 4.71 -5.01
C GLU A 34 -3.54 5.39 -6.37
N LEU A 35 -2.34 5.92 -6.58
CA LEU A 35 -1.93 6.51 -7.85
C LEU A 35 -1.78 5.44 -8.95
N LEU A 36 -1.27 4.26 -8.58
CA LEU A 36 -1.05 3.13 -9.47
C LEU A 36 -2.29 2.24 -9.65
N ASP A 37 -3.39 2.50 -8.94
CA ASP A 37 -4.64 1.79 -9.19
C ASP A 37 -5.22 2.23 -10.54
N PRO A 38 -5.40 1.32 -11.52
CA PRO A 38 -5.90 1.67 -12.84
C PRO A 38 -7.38 2.11 -12.84
N LYS A 39 -8.12 1.89 -11.75
CA LYS A 39 -9.51 2.32 -11.59
C LYS A 39 -9.61 3.77 -11.12
N THR A 40 -8.74 4.17 -10.19
CA THR A 40 -8.83 5.49 -9.55
C THR A 40 -7.76 6.47 -10.03
N GLN A 41 -6.57 6.00 -10.41
CA GLN A 41 -5.43 6.83 -10.85
C GLN A 41 -5.20 8.07 -9.97
N GLY A 42 -5.30 7.89 -8.65
CA GLY A 42 -5.15 8.97 -7.68
C GLY A 42 -6.29 9.98 -7.65
N CYS A 43 -7.49 9.69 -8.15
CA CYS A 43 -8.61 10.66 -8.19
C CYS A 43 -9.00 11.20 -6.81
N LYS A 44 -8.69 10.47 -5.74
CA LYS A 44 -8.95 10.84 -4.33
C LYS A 44 -7.80 11.61 -3.68
N LEU A 45 -6.65 11.71 -4.35
CA LEU A 45 -5.45 12.35 -3.81
C LEU A 45 -5.46 13.85 -4.08
N ASN A 46 -5.08 14.64 -3.08
CA ASN A 46 -4.81 16.07 -3.26
C ASN A 46 -3.47 16.31 -3.96
N SER A 47 -3.18 17.56 -4.34
CA SER A 47 -1.97 17.90 -5.10
C SER A 47 -0.67 17.53 -4.37
N ASN A 48 -0.60 17.73 -3.06
CA ASN A 48 0.59 17.41 -2.27
C ASN A 48 0.76 15.88 -2.14
N GLU A 49 -0.32 15.16 -1.82
CA GLU A 49 -0.32 13.69 -1.74
C GLU A 49 0.08 13.05 -3.08
N ARG A 50 -0.30 13.67 -4.20
CA ARG A 50 0.12 13.23 -5.54
C ARG A 50 1.62 13.40 -5.74
N ILE A 51 2.20 14.51 -5.30
CA ILE A 51 3.65 14.76 -5.38
C ILE A 51 4.39 13.73 -4.52
N ASP A 52 3.97 13.54 -3.27
CA ASP A 52 4.57 12.55 -2.36
C ASP A 52 4.50 11.12 -2.92
N ALA A 53 3.38 10.77 -3.57
CA ALA A 53 3.20 9.50 -4.23
C ALA A 53 4.16 9.33 -5.43
N LEU A 54 4.29 10.36 -6.27
CA LEU A 54 5.18 10.34 -7.44
C LEU A 54 6.64 10.24 -7.02
N GLU A 55 7.06 11.02 -6.02
CA GLU A 55 8.42 10.97 -5.46
C GLU A 55 8.73 9.56 -4.93
N PHE A 56 7.82 8.97 -4.15
CA PHE A 56 8.01 7.61 -3.64
C PHE A 56 8.15 6.56 -4.75
N ILE A 57 7.32 6.63 -5.81
CA ILE A 57 7.40 5.71 -6.95
C ILE A 57 8.72 5.88 -7.71
N TYR A 58 9.17 7.13 -7.87
CA TYR A 58 10.42 7.46 -8.55
C TYR A 58 11.64 6.93 -7.81
N GLU A 59 11.75 7.22 -6.51
CA GLU A 59 12.83 6.72 -5.66
C GLU A 59 12.85 5.18 -5.61
N LEU A 60 11.68 4.55 -5.54
CA LEU A 60 11.59 3.10 -5.60
C LEU A 60 12.07 2.56 -6.95
N GLY A 61 11.70 3.22 -8.06
CA GLY A 61 12.21 2.89 -9.40
C GLY A 61 13.72 2.96 -9.51
N ILE A 62 14.35 4.02 -8.98
CA ILE A 62 15.81 4.16 -8.91
C ILE A 62 16.42 3.01 -8.11
N SER A 63 15.88 2.72 -6.92
CA SER A 63 16.40 1.65 -6.06
C SER A 63 16.33 0.26 -6.72
N MET A 64 15.37 0.07 -7.62
CA MET A 64 15.20 -1.16 -8.41
C MET A 64 16.00 -1.17 -9.72
N GLY A 65 16.67 -0.06 -10.07
CA GLY A 65 17.40 0.09 -11.33
C GLY A 65 16.49 0.15 -12.56
N VAL A 66 15.26 0.65 -12.40
CA VAL A 66 14.26 0.72 -13.48
C VAL A 66 13.95 2.17 -13.82
N ASN A 67 14.11 2.55 -15.09
CA ASN A 67 13.66 3.86 -15.57
C ASN A 67 12.14 3.84 -15.81
N ILE A 68 11.41 4.57 -14.97
CA ILE A 68 9.94 4.61 -14.99
C ILE A 68 9.36 5.96 -15.39
N MET A 69 10.17 7.01 -15.61
CA MET A 69 9.67 8.38 -15.73
C MET A 69 8.74 8.57 -16.94
N GLU A 70 9.17 8.13 -18.12
CA GLU A 70 8.39 8.22 -19.35
C GLU A 70 7.12 7.36 -19.27
N ASP A 71 7.26 6.14 -18.74
CA ASP A 71 6.19 5.17 -18.64
C ASP A 71 5.12 5.60 -17.61
N LEU A 72 5.55 6.23 -16.52
CA LEU A 72 4.68 6.85 -15.52
C LEU A 72 3.95 8.06 -16.07
N SER A 73 4.63 8.91 -16.84
CA SER A 73 3.96 10.01 -17.55
C SER A 73 2.90 9.47 -18.50
N ASN A 74 3.26 8.50 -19.34
CA ASN A 74 2.35 7.86 -20.30
C ASN A 74 1.15 7.18 -19.64
N TYR A 75 1.34 6.56 -18.48
CA TYR A 75 0.25 5.97 -17.70
C TYR A 75 -0.73 7.03 -17.20
N GLN A 76 -0.24 8.16 -16.69
CA GLN A 76 -1.10 9.25 -16.20
C GLN A 76 -1.84 9.99 -17.31
N SER A 77 -1.18 10.22 -18.45
CA SER A 77 -1.78 10.87 -19.63
C SER A 77 -2.58 9.92 -20.51
N LYS A 78 -2.53 8.61 -20.26
CA LYS A 78 -3.11 7.55 -21.12
C LYS A 78 -2.61 7.62 -22.56
N THR A 79 -1.31 7.84 -22.74
CA THR A 79 -0.63 7.95 -24.04
C THR A 79 0.22 6.72 -24.35
N ASP A 80 0.75 6.66 -25.58
CA ASP A 80 1.61 5.58 -26.08
C ASP A 80 0.95 4.18 -25.92
N LYS A 81 1.58 3.24 -25.21
CA LYS A 81 1.02 1.90 -24.94
C LYS A 81 -0.32 2.01 -24.22
N PHE A 82 -0.43 2.92 -23.25
CA PHE A 82 -1.63 3.15 -22.47
C PHE A 82 -2.76 3.84 -23.24
N ALA A 83 -2.55 4.26 -24.49
CA ALA A 83 -3.64 4.73 -25.36
C ALA A 83 -4.52 3.58 -25.89
N LYS A 84 -4.04 2.33 -25.83
CA LYS A 84 -4.75 1.17 -26.36
C LYS A 84 -5.89 0.76 -25.42
N LYS A 85 -7.13 0.77 -25.93
CA LYS A 85 -8.34 0.46 -25.14
C LYS A 85 -8.30 -0.91 -24.47
N PHE A 86 -7.79 -1.95 -25.16
CA PHE A 86 -7.73 -3.31 -24.63
C PHE A 86 -6.93 -3.43 -23.31
N ILE A 87 -5.95 -2.54 -23.09
CA ILE A 87 -5.18 -2.51 -21.84
C ILE A 87 -6.09 -2.18 -20.65
N TRP A 88 -7.13 -1.38 -20.86
CA TRP A 88 -8.03 -0.90 -19.81
C TRP A 88 -9.33 -1.70 -19.69
N GLU A 89 -9.71 -2.51 -20.69
CA GLU A 89 -10.97 -3.25 -20.68
C GLU A 89 -11.17 -4.10 -19.42
N ASN A 90 -10.09 -4.74 -18.95
CA ASN A 90 -10.12 -5.58 -17.74
C ASN A 90 -9.74 -4.83 -16.45
N SER A 91 -9.42 -3.53 -16.51
CA SER A 91 -8.92 -2.80 -15.34
C SER A 91 -9.97 -2.65 -14.25
N LEU A 92 -11.26 -2.57 -14.61
CA LEU A 92 -12.38 -2.42 -13.65
C LEU A 92 -12.73 -3.73 -12.95
N LEU A 93 -12.58 -4.86 -13.65
CA LEU A 93 -12.96 -6.19 -13.15
C LEU A 93 -11.81 -6.87 -12.40
N SER A 94 -10.57 -6.56 -12.76
CA SER A 94 -9.40 -7.21 -12.17
C SER A 94 -8.91 -6.49 -10.91
N GLU A 95 -8.19 -7.22 -10.06
CA GLU A 95 -7.40 -6.65 -8.98
C GLU A 95 -6.23 -5.83 -9.57
N PRO A 96 -5.92 -4.62 -9.06
CA PRO A 96 -4.83 -3.78 -9.58
C PRO A 96 -3.50 -4.53 -9.70
N LEU A 97 -3.18 -5.39 -8.73
CA LEU A 97 -1.96 -6.21 -8.75
C LEU A 97 -1.91 -7.14 -9.98
N LYS A 98 -3.01 -7.85 -10.27
CA LYS A 98 -3.08 -8.76 -11.43
C LYS A 98 -3.00 -8.00 -12.75
N TRP A 99 -3.59 -6.82 -12.79
CA TRP A 99 -3.53 -5.95 -13.96
C TRP A 99 -2.09 -5.50 -14.26
N TRP A 100 -1.32 -5.10 -13.25
CA TRP A 100 0.10 -4.76 -13.43
C TRP A 100 0.96 -5.98 -13.74
N GLN A 101 0.66 -7.15 -13.18
CA GLN A 101 1.34 -8.39 -13.53
C GLN A 101 1.16 -8.76 -15.01
N PHE A 102 -0.03 -8.54 -15.58
CA PHE A 102 -0.29 -8.74 -17.00
C PHE A 102 0.57 -7.82 -17.88
N LEU A 103 0.83 -6.57 -17.44
CA LEU A 103 1.66 -5.60 -18.15
C LEU A 103 3.16 -5.72 -17.87
N ASN A 104 3.60 -6.73 -17.11
CA ASN A 104 4.98 -6.85 -16.64
C ASN A 104 6.05 -6.84 -17.76
N HIS A 105 5.68 -7.35 -18.94
CA HIS A 105 6.55 -7.42 -20.11
C HIS A 105 6.46 -6.20 -21.03
N ILE A 106 5.52 -5.28 -20.79
CA ILE A 106 5.17 -4.17 -21.70
C ILE A 106 5.64 -2.82 -21.12
N SER A 107 5.56 -2.68 -19.80
CA SER A 107 5.75 -1.42 -19.08
C SER A 107 6.80 -1.61 -17.98
N PRO A 108 7.95 -0.91 -17.98
CA PRO A 108 8.88 -0.96 -16.85
C PRO A 108 8.25 -0.53 -15.52
N LEU A 109 7.27 0.38 -15.54
CA LEU A 109 6.54 0.82 -14.35
C LEU A 109 5.82 -0.33 -13.62
N SER A 110 5.38 -1.35 -14.35
CA SER A 110 4.73 -2.52 -13.78
C SER A 110 5.56 -3.21 -12.68
N LYS A 111 6.89 -3.26 -12.80
CA LYS A 111 7.76 -3.89 -11.80
C LYS A 111 7.68 -3.18 -10.46
N VAL A 112 7.68 -1.85 -10.50
CA VAL A 112 7.52 -0.97 -9.34
C VAL A 112 6.11 -1.10 -8.77
N ALA A 113 5.10 -1.09 -9.65
CA ALA A 113 3.70 -1.22 -9.23
C ALA A 113 3.39 -2.56 -8.57
N VAL A 114 3.86 -3.67 -9.14
CA VAL A 114 3.73 -5.00 -8.52
C VAL A 114 4.41 -5.02 -7.15
N ARG A 115 5.58 -4.39 -6.99
CA ARG A 115 6.28 -4.33 -5.71
C ARG A 115 5.49 -3.57 -4.64
N ILE A 116 4.90 -2.43 -4.98
CA ILE A 116 4.08 -1.64 -4.06
C ILE A 116 2.77 -2.38 -3.73
N LEU A 117 2.06 -2.86 -4.74
CA LEU A 117 0.73 -3.47 -4.58
C LEU A 117 0.76 -4.87 -3.95
N SER A 118 1.90 -5.56 -3.99
CA SER A 118 2.10 -6.84 -3.28
C SER A 118 2.59 -6.68 -1.85
N ALA A 119 2.91 -5.46 -1.41
CA ALA A 119 3.37 -5.22 -0.06
C ALA A 119 2.23 -5.55 0.93
N PRO A 120 2.51 -6.32 2.00
CA PRO A 120 1.49 -6.64 3.00
C PRO A 120 1.07 -5.36 3.74
N CYS A 121 -0.24 -5.15 3.87
CA CYS A 121 -0.78 -3.93 4.50
C CYS A 121 -0.45 -3.80 6.01
N THR A 122 0.01 -4.87 6.68
CA THR A 122 0.33 -4.82 8.12
C THR A 122 1.52 -5.69 8.47
N SER A 123 2.41 -5.18 9.33
CA SER A 123 3.45 -5.96 10.02
C SER A 123 2.91 -6.70 11.24
N ALA A 124 1.71 -6.37 11.73
CA ALA A 124 1.15 -6.85 12.99
C ALA A 124 1.07 -8.39 13.09
N ALA A 125 0.79 -9.10 12.00
CA ALA A 125 0.78 -10.57 12.00
C ALA A 125 2.20 -11.15 12.19
N THR A 126 3.18 -10.56 11.52
CA THR A 126 4.60 -10.89 11.64
C THR A 126 5.11 -10.58 13.04
N GLU A 127 4.77 -9.40 13.59
CA GLU A 127 5.11 -8.99 14.96
C GLU A 127 4.50 -9.92 16.02
N ARG A 128 3.24 -10.34 15.85
CA ARG A 128 2.61 -11.34 16.73
C ARG A 128 3.34 -12.68 16.70
N THR A 129 3.74 -13.13 15.52
CA THR A 129 4.52 -14.36 15.36
C THR A 129 5.87 -14.26 16.04
N PHE A 130 6.61 -13.17 15.83
CA PHE A 130 7.91 -12.94 16.48
C PHE A 130 7.79 -12.76 18.00
N SER A 131 6.76 -12.07 18.48
CA SER A 131 6.51 -11.90 19.92
C SER A 131 6.24 -13.25 20.57
N THR A 132 5.43 -14.11 19.92
CA THR A 132 5.16 -15.47 20.40
C THR A 132 6.42 -16.32 20.42
N PHE A 133 7.23 -16.26 19.36
CA PHE A 133 8.50 -16.98 19.28
C PHE A 133 9.48 -16.53 20.38
N SER A 134 9.62 -15.21 20.57
CA SER A 134 10.43 -14.63 21.65
C SER A 134 9.95 -15.08 23.03
N TRP A 135 8.63 -15.17 23.23
CA TRP A 135 8.04 -15.68 24.46
C TRP A 135 8.31 -17.17 24.70
N ILE A 136 8.20 -18.01 23.66
CA ILE A 136 8.49 -19.45 23.70
C ILE A 136 9.97 -19.71 23.98
N HIS A 137 10.85 -19.03 23.25
CA HIS A 137 12.29 -19.18 23.35
C HIS A 137 12.94 -18.19 24.30
N ASN A 138 12.20 -17.73 25.31
CA ASN A 138 12.74 -16.83 26.32
C ASN A 138 13.85 -17.56 27.11
N LYS A 139 15.05 -16.93 27.18
CA LYS A 139 16.22 -17.42 27.95
C LYS A 139 15.88 -17.78 29.39
N LYS A 140 14.88 -17.13 30.01
CA LYS A 140 14.41 -17.43 31.36
C LYS A 140 13.63 -18.75 31.45
N ARG A 141 12.88 -19.14 30.40
CA ARG A 141 12.13 -20.42 30.35
C ARG A 141 12.97 -21.61 29.90
N ASN A 142 13.95 -21.39 29.03
CA ASN A 142 14.78 -22.47 28.46
C ASN A 142 16.17 -22.57 29.11
N LYS A 143 16.38 -21.95 30.28
CA LYS A 143 17.62 -22.15 31.04
C LYS A 143 17.61 -23.57 31.60
N LEU A 144 18.40 -24.46 31.02
CA LEU A 144 18.68 -25.77 31.60
C LEU A 144 19.29 -25.53 32.99
N THR A 145 18.57 -25.90 34.04
CA THR A 145 19.12 -25.94 35.39
C THR A 145 20.03 -27.15 35.49
N THR A 146 21.24 -26.95 36.01
CA THR A 146 22.27 -27.98 36.20
C THR A 146 21.90 -29.05 37.24
N GLU A 147 20.66 -29.07 37.73
CA GLU A 147 20.19 -29.96 38.80
C GLU A 147 19.93 -31.40 38.33
N ARG A 148 20.11 -31.70 37.04
CA ARG A 148 20.10 -33.07 36.49
C ARG A 148 21.14 -33.24 35.38
N ALA A 149 22.41 -33.23 35.76
CA ALA A 149 23.51 -33.80 34.98
C ALA A 149 24.17 -34.92 35.79
#